data_AF-A0AAW2WH70-F1
#
_entry.id   AF-A0AAW2WH70-F1
#
_cell.length_a   1.000
_cell.length_b   1.000
_cell.length_c   1.000
_cell.angle_alpha   90.00
_cell.angle_beta   90.00
_cell.angle_gamma   90.00
#
_symmetry.space_group_name_H-M   'P 1'
#
loop_
_entity.id
_entity.type
_entity.pdbx_description
1 polymer ?
#
loop_
_entity_poly.entity_id
_entity_poly.type
_entity_poly.pdbx_seq_one_letter_code
_entity_poly.pdbx_strand_id
1 'polypeptide(L)'
;MSTLPSCSRSRVLDEILTIDIKPGWKKGTKITFPEKGNEEPGMIPADLIFVVDERPHPVYTRDGNDLVLKQEITLLESLTGKTLELTTLDGRNITVPLTEIIKPGQEVSVPNEGMPISKDPRRKGNLRIQIDVRYPKRLTEAQKYELRRVLGGNS
;
A
#
# COMPACT_ATOMS: atom_id res chain seq x y z
N MET A 1 24.92 61.47 -22.88
CA MET A 1 24.48 61.11 -21.51
C MET A 1 23.93 59.70 -21.58
N SER A 2 24.66 58.76 -20.98
CA SER A 2 24.44 57.33 -21.08
C SER A 2 23.65 56.83 -19.88
N THR A 3 22.58 56.09 -20.12
CA THR A 3 22.08 55.07 -19.18
C THR A 3 21.51 53.93 -20.01
N LEU A 4 22.29 52.85 -20.15
CA LEU A 4 21.79 51.58 -20.65
C LEU A 4 20.88 50.95 -19.57
N PRO A 5 19.82 50.23 -19.97
CA PRO A 5 18.95 49.55 -19.02
C PRO A 5 19.77 48.45 -18.32
N SER A 6 19.82 48.52 -16.99
CA SER A 6 20.37 47.47 -16.14
C SER A 6 19.58 46.19 -16.39
N CYS A 7 20.12 45.28 -17.19
CA CYS A 7 19.60 43.93 -17.32
C CYS A 7 19.71 43.26 -15.93
N SER A 8 18.57 43.01 -15.30
CA SER A 8 18.46 42.32 -14.02
C SER A 8 18.97 40.89 -14.20
N ARG A 9 20.21 40.65 -13.79
CA ARG A 9 20.83 39.33 -13.88
C ARG A 9 20.20 38.43 -12.81
N SER A 10 19.31 37.53 -13.22
CA SER A 10 18.78 36.50 -12.32
C SER A 10 19.91 35.59 -11.85
N ARG A 11 19.92 35.27 -10.55
CA ARG A 11 20.85 34.33 -9.93
C ARG A 11 20.05 33.11 -9.47
N VAL A 12 20.52 31.93 -9.84
CA VAL A 12 19.98 30.68 -9.30
C VAL A 12 20.69 30.41 -7.99
N LEU A 13 19.92 30.21 -6.92
CA LEU A 13 20.41 29.82 -5.61
C LEU A 13 19.93 28.41 -5.32
N ASP A 14 20.84 27.56 -4.83
CA ASP A 14 20.50 26.21 -4.40
C ASP A 14 20.26 26.23 -2.89
N GLU A 15 19.08 25.75 -2.46
CA GLU A 15 18.71 25.61 -1.06
C GLU A 15 18.21 24.18 -0.80
N ILE A 16 18.61 23.58 0.32
CA ILE A 16 18.15 22.25 0.73
C ILE A 16 16.97 22.41 1.68
N LEU A 17 15.80 21.93 1.27
CA LEU A 17 14.61 21.87 2.10
C LEU A 17 14.43 20.45 2.65
N THR A 18 14.48 20.31 3.98
CA THR A 18 14.31 19.01 4.63
C THR A 18 12.84 18.78 4.96
N ILE A 19 12.29 17.64 4.54
CA ILE A 19 10.92 17.23 4.82
C ILE A 19 10.93 15.94 5.63
N ASP A 20 10.51 16.02 6.89
CA ASP A 20 10.33 14.85 7.75
C ASP A 20 8.96 14.20 7.52
N ILE A 21 8.91 13.19 6.66
CA ILE A 21 7.67 12.44 6.41
C ILE A 21 7.23 11.70 7.68
N LYS A 22 6.07 12.08 8.23
CA LYS A 22 5.54 11.43 9.44
C LYS A 22 4.77 10.14 9.10
N PRO A 23 4.83 9.11 9.97
CA PRO A 23 4.08 7.89 9.78
C PRO A 23 2.58 8.13 9.56
N GLY A 24 2.01 7.44 8.58
CA GLY A 24 0.57 7.51 8.31
C GLY A 24 0.12 8.73 7.51
N TRP A 25 1.02 9.63 7.07
CA TRP A 25 0.66 10.66 6.09
C TRP A 25 0.01 10.03 4.86
N LYS A 26 -1.03 10.68 4.36
CA LYS A 26 -1.84 10.17 3.23
C LYS A 26 -1.45 10.92 1.98
N LYS A 27 -1.72 10.32 0.82
CA LYS A 27 -1.71 11.04 -0.44
C LYS A 27 -2.47 12.37 -0.31
N GLY A 28 -1.87 13.45 -0.79
CA GLY A 28 -2.44 14.80 -0.75
C GLY A 28 -2.05 15.64 0.47
N THR A 29 -1.33 15.10 1.46
CA THR A 29 -0.77 15.92 2.54
C THR A 29 0.15 17.01 1.97
N LYS A 30 -0.10 18.26 2.33
CA LYS A 30 0.65 19.43 1.85
C LYS A 30 1.68 19.88 2.87
N ILE A 31 2.89 20.14 2.42
CA ILE A 31 3.97 20.73 3.21
C ILE A 31 4.35 22.04 2.53
N THR A 32 4.09 23.15 3.22
CA THR A 32 4.32 24.50 2.69
C THR A 32 5.61 25.07 3.27
N PHE A 33 6.47 25.53 2.38
CA PHE A 33 7.62 26.36 2.71
C PHE A 33 7.31 27.78 2.25
N PRO A 34 7.03 28.71 3.18
CA PRO A 34 6.61 30.06 2.82
C PRO A 34 7.74 30.81 2.14
N GLU A 35 7.40 31.62 1.13
CA GLU A 35 8.33 32.53 0.46
C GLU A 35 9.59 31.85 -0.12
N LYS A 36 9.48 30.57 -0.51
CA LYS A 36 10.56 29.79 -1.15
C LYS A 36 10.45 29.66 -2.67
N GLY A 37 9.59 30.48 -3.28
CA GLY A 37 9.43 30.60 -4.73
C GLY A 37 10.42 31.58 -5.34
N ASN A 38 10.12 32.04 -6.56
CA ASN A 38 10.95 33.02 -7.24
C ASN A 38 10.89 34.38 -6.53
N GLU A 39 12.05 34.98 -6.33
CA GLU A 39 12.20 36.33 -5.76
C GLU A 39 12.27 37.38 -6.87
N GLU A 40 11.43 38.42 -6.76
CA GLU A 40 11.43 39.58 -7.66
C GLU A 40 11.51 40.88 -6.84
N PRO A 41 12.23 41.92 -7.33
CA PRO A 41 12.35 43.18 -6.59
C PRO A 41 10.99 43.82 -6.26
N GLY A 42 10.74 44.07 -4.98
CA GLY A 42 9.50 44.69 -4.52
C GLY A 42 8.30 43.74 -4.41
N MET A 43 8.49 42.45 -4.65
CA MET A 43 7.46 41.42 -4.55
C MET A 43 7.81 40.41 -3.44
N ILE A 44 6.80 39.95 -2.70
CA ILE A 44 6.96 38.85 -1.74
C ILE A 44 7.08 37.54 -2.53
N PRO A 45 8.09 36.69 -2.29
CA PRO A 45 8.22 35.42 -3.00
C PRO A 45 7.01 34.51 -2.79
N ALA A 46 6.72 33.66 -3.78
CA ALA A 46 5.64 32.68 -3.66
C ALA A 46 5.98 31.54 -2.68
N ASP A 47 4.96 30.81 -2.22
CA ASP A 47 5.16 29.62 -1.39
C ASP A 47 5.50 28.40 -2.23
N LEU A 48 6.39 27.55 -1.72
CA LEU A 48 6.66 26.24 -2.29
C LEU A 48 5.84 25.18 -1.55
N ILE A 49 4.93 24.51 -2.25
CA ILE A 49 4.05 23.48 -1.66
C ILE A 49 4.43 22.11 -2.19
N PHE A 50 4.93 21.25 -1.32
CA PHE A 50 5.11 19.83 -1.61
C PHE A 50 3.84 19.07 -1.29
N VAL A 51 3.45 18.15 -2.18
CA VAL A 51 2.29 17.27 -1.99
C VAL A 51 2.78 15.84 -1.91
N VAL A 52 2.46 15.17 -0.81
CA VAL A 52 2.79 13.75 -0.62
C VAL A 52 2.00 12.92 -1.62
N ASP A 53 2.69 12.03 -2.33
CA ASP A 53 2.06 11.03 -3.20
C ASP A 53 2.51 9.62 -2.81
N GLU A 54 1.73 8.63 -3.22
CA GLU A 54 1.94 7.22 -2.92
C GLU A 54 2.51 6.51 -4.14
N ARG A 55 3.70 5.92 -3.98
CA ARG A 55 4.32 5.10 -5.01
C ARG A 55 3.66 3.70 -5.01
N PRO A 56 3.28 3.15 -6.17
CA PRO A 56 2.80 1.77 -6.25
C PRO A 56 3.81 0.78 -5.67
N HIS A 57 3.34 -0.12 -4.81
CA HIS A 57 4.13 -1.19 -4.22
C HIS A 57 3.78 -2.53 -4.89
N PRO A 58 4.76 -3.41 -5.17
CA PRO A 58 4.51 -4.65 -5.92
C PRO A 58 3.56 -5.63 -5.22
N VAL A 59 3.49 -5.57 -3.88
CA VAL A 59 2.78 -6.56 -3.06
C VAL A 59 1.55 -5.97 -2.37
N TYR A 60 1.59 -4.69 -1.99
CA TYR A 60 0.60 -4.07 -1.11
C TYR A 60 -0.05 -2.89 -1.81
N THR A 61 -1.37 -2.81 -1.72
CA THR A 61 -2.11 -1.61 -2.12
C THR A 61 -2.63 -0.92 -0.87
N ARG A 62 -2.39 0.37 -0.72
CA ARG A 62 -2.94 1.13 0.40
C ARG A 62 -4.39 1.50 0.12
N ASP A 63 -5.26 1.29 1.10
CA ASP A 63 -6.63 1.80 1.11
C ASP A 63 -6.88 2.56 2.42
N GLY A 64 -6.70 3.88 2.37
CA GLY A 64 -6.77 4.73 3.56
C GLY A 64 -5.71 4.38 4.61
N ASN A 65 -6.12 3.78 5.72
CA ASN A 65 -5.19 3.29 6.75
C ASN A 65 -4.96 1.78 6.66
N ASP A 66 -5.69 1.08 5.81
CA ASP A 66 -5.59 -0.35 5.64
C ASP A 66 -4.65 -0.68 4.47
N LEU A 67 -4.14 -1.91 4.48
CA LEU A 67 -3.38 -2.48 3.38
C LEU A 67 -4.18 -3.61 2.76
N VAL A 68 -4.09 -3.75 1.45
CA VAL A 68 -4.68 -4.85 0.69
C VAL A 68 -3.57 -5.65 0.04
N LEU A 69 -3.61 -6.96 0.26
CA LEU A 69 -2.74 -7.95 -0.37
C LEU A 69 -3.59 -8.95 -1.13
N LYS A 70 -3.18 -9.32 -2.34
CA LYS A 70 -3.79 -10.44 -3.06
C LYS A 70 -2.93 -11.67 -2.87
N GLN A 71 -3.54 -12.76 -2.43
CA GLN A 71 -2.85 -14.03 -2.21
C GLN A 71 -3.55 -15.15 -2.96
N GLU A 72 -2.80 -15.84 -3.81
CA GLU A 72 -3.27 -17.06 -4.46
C GLU A 72 -3.01 -18.27 -3.54
N ILE A 73 -4.03 -19.12 -3.38
CA ILE A 73 -3.94 -20.44 -2.74
C ILE A 73 -4.53 -21.50 -3.67
N THR A 74 -4.15 -22.76 -3.50
CA THR A 74 -4.73 -23.85 -4.27
C THR A 74 -6.11 -24.25 -3.74
N LEU A 75 -6.92 -24.89 -4.57
CA LEU A 75 -8.19 -25.50 -4.14
C LEU A 75 -8.01 -26.48 -2.97
N LEU A 76 -6.90 -27.24 -2.92
CA LEU A 76 -6.64 -28.15 -1.82
C LEU A 76 -6.46 -27.34 -0.51
N GLU A 77 -5.56 -26.36 -0.54
CA GLU A 77 -5.28 -25.46 0.58
C GLU A 77 -6.52 -24.69 1.05
N SER A 78 -7.41 -24.29 0.14
CA SER A 78 -8.65 -23.60 0.51
C SER A 78 -9.65 -24.52 1.23
N LEU A 79 -9.56 -25.84 1.03
CA LEU A 79 -10.45 -26.84 1.64
C LEU A 79 -9.85 -27.48 2.90
N THR A 80 -8.53 -27.66 2.94
CA THR A 80 -7.83 -28.35 4.05
C THR A 80 -7.10 -27.41 4.99
N GLY A 81 -7.07 -26.12 4.67
CA GLY A 81 -6.33 -25.11 5.38
C GLY A 81 -4.91 -24.90 4.87
N LYS A 82 -4.37 -23.72 5.19
CA LYS A 82 -3.01 -23.28 4.84
C LYS A 82 -2.55 -22.22 5.83
N THR A 83 -1.28 -22.20 6.14
CA THR A 83 -0.68 -21.08 6.87
C THR A 83 0.05 -20.16 5.88
N LEU A 84 -0.34 -18.89 5.83
CA LEU A 84 0.34 -17.88 5.03
C LEU A 84 1.52 -17.28 5.81
N GLU A 85 2.67 -17.17 5.16
CA GLU A 85 3.83 -16.45 5.68
C GLU A 85 3.98 -15.15 4.88
N LEU A 86 3.84 -14.02 5.55
CA LEU A 86 3.84 -12.70 4.93
C LEU A 86 4.91 -11.82 5.56
N THR A 87 5.64 -11.07 4.73
CA THR A 87 6.58 -10.05 5.20
C THR A 87 5.92 -8.68 5.17
N THR A 88 5.72 -8.07 6.32
CA THR A 88 5.10 -6.76 6.48
C THR A 88 5.99 -5.63 5.92
N LEU A 89 5.43 -4.42 5.75
CA LEU A 89 6.18 -3.26 5.25
C LEU A 89 7.35 -2.83 6.16
N ASP A 90 7.30 -3.18 7.46
CA ASP A 90 8.39 -2.97 8.42
C ASP A 90 9.37 -4.14 8.52
N GLY A 91 9.24 -5.14 7.63
CA GLY A 91 10.18 -6.26 7.50
C GLY A 91 9.98 -7.40 8.49
N ARG A 92 8.92 -7.37 9.31
CA ARG A 92 8.56 -8.49 10.19
C ARG A 92 7.91 -9.59 9.38
N ASN A 93 8.11 -10.84 9.78
CA ASN A 93 7.33 -11.96 9.26
C ASN A 93 6.14 -12.22 10.17
N ILE A 94 4.96 -12.31 9.57
CA ILE A 94 3.72 -12.68 10.25
C ILE A 94 3.16 -13.96 9.63
N THR A 95 2.50 -14.74 10.48
CA THR A 95 1.95 -16.04 10.13
C THR A 95 0.43 -15.99 10.27
N VAL A 96 -0.30 -16.23 9.19
CA VAL A 96 -1.77 -16.14 9.15
C VAL A 96 -2.34 -17.53 8.86
N PRO A 97 -2.83 -18.26 9.88
CA PRO A 97 -3.42 -19.57 9.68
C PRO A 97 -4.82 -19.44 9.08
N LEU A 98 -5.05 -20.09 7.95
CA LEU A 98 -6.35 -20.29 7.32
C LEU A 98 -6.84 -21.68 7.73
N THR A 99 -7.54 -21.77 8.85
CA THR A 99 -7.98 -23.05 9.43
C THR A 99 -9.34 -23.52 8.92
N GLU A 100 -10.17 -22.60 8.45
CA GLU A 100 -11.50 -22.89 7.91
C GLU A 100 -11.48 -22.96 6.39
N ILE A 101 -12.58 -23.46 5.81
CA ILE A 101 -12.75 -23.46 4.35
C ILE A 101 -12.81 -22.01 3.86
N ILE A 102 -11.90 -21.66 2.96
CA ILE A 102 -11.84 -20.33 2.35
C ILE A 102 -12.50 -20.36 0.97
N LYS A 103 -13.44 -19.45 0.76
CA LYS A 103 -14.14 -19.32 -0.53
C LYS A 103 -13.31 -18.50 -1.52
N PRO A 104 -13.45 -18.75 -2.83
CA PRO A 104 -12.86 -17.88 -3.85
C PRO A 104 -13.32 -16.43 -3.68
N GLY A 105 -12.38 -15.48 -3.69
CA GLY A 105 -12.65 -14.05 -3.51
C GLY A 105 -12.92 -13.62 -2.07
N GLN A 106 -12.87 -14.54 -1.10
CA GLN A 106 -13.03 -14.20 0.31
C GLN A 106 -11.88 -13.30 0.79
N GLU A 107 -12.21 -12.38 1.68
CA GLU A 107 -11.24 -11.52 2.34
C GLU A 107 -10.97 -12.01 3.76
N VAL A 108 -9.70 -12.08 4.13
CA VAL A 108 -9.24 -12.38 5.49
C VAL A 108 -8.58 -11.13 6.06
N SER A 109 -9.08 -10.63 7.19
CA SER A 109 -8.56 -9.42 7.82
C SER A 109 -7.65 -9.76 9.00
N VAL A 110 -6.44 -9.21 8.99
CA VAL A 110 -5.47 -9.29 10.07
C VAL A 110 -5.43 -7.92 10.77
N PRO A 111 -5.92 -7.83 12.02
CA PRO A 111 -6.04 -6.55 12.71
C PRO A 111 -4.66 -5.97 13.04
N ASN A 112 -4.56 -4.64 13.01
CA ASN A 112 -3.34 -3.87 13.36
C ASN A 112 -2.12 -4.11 12.45
N GLU A 113 -2.27 -4.72 11.28
CA GLU A 113 -1.18 -4.91 10.32
C GLU A 113 -1.26 -4.01 9.06
N GLY A 114 -2.07 -2.93 9.13
CA GLY A 114 -2.15 -1.88 8.11
C GLY A 114 -1.14 -0.74 8.30
N MET A 115 -1.48 0.44 7.77
CA MET A 115 -0.69 1.67 7.92
C MET A 115 -0.94 2.35 9.27
N PRO A 116 0.05 3.06 9.85
CA PRO A 116 -0.17 3.90 11.03
C PRO A 116 -1.24 4.95 10.80
N ILE A 117 -2.04 5.23 11.83
CA ILE A 117 -3.06 6.28 11.79
C ILE A 117 -2.37 7.61 12.12
N SER A 118 -2.41 8.60 11.22
CA SER A 118 -1.64 9.84 11.39
C SER A 118 -1.97 10.63 12.68
N LYS A 119 -3.23 10.54 13.15
CA LYS A 119 -3.68 11.18 14.41
C LYS A 119 -3.24 10.43 15.67
N ASP A 120 -2.98 9.13 15.57
CA ASP A 120 -2.52 8.28 16.66
C ASP A 120 -1.60 7.19 16.09
N PRO A 121 -0.29 7.50 15.92
CA PRO A 121 0.64 6.59 15.26
C PRO A 121 0.88 5.27 15.99
N ARG A 122 0.40 5.14 17.24
CA ARG A 122 0.46 3.88 18.00
C ARG A 122 -0.57 2.87 17.49
N ARG A 123 -1.59 3.34 16.78
CA ARG A 123 -2.62 2.52 16.16
C ARG A 123 -2.35 2.38 14.67
N LYS A 124 -2.68 1.20 14.14
CA LYS A 124 -2.58 0.88 12.72
C LYS A 124 -3.95 0.47 12.20
N GLY A 125 -4.17 0.61 10.90
CA GLY A 125 -5.28 -0.05 10.22
C GLY A 125 -5.07 -1.57 10.16
N ASN A 126 -5.84 -2.22 9.31
CA ASN A 126 -5.82 -3.67 9.13
C ASN A 126 -5.10 -4.07 7.83
N LEU A 127 -4.61 -5.30 7.78
CA LEU A 127 -4.21 -5.94 6.54
C LEU A 127 -5.35 -6.82 6.05
N ARG A 128 -5.87 -6.52 4.87
CA ARG A 128 -6.92 -7.27 4.19
C ARG A 128 -6.30 -8.14 3.10
N ILE A 129 -6.43 -9.45 3.27
CA ILE A 129 -5.88 -10.45 2.35
C ILE A 129 -7.02 -10.95 1.47
N GLN A 130 -7.02 -10.53 0.21
CA GLN A 130 -7.96 -11.02 -0.79
C GLN A 130 -7.45 -12.36 -1.34
N ILE A 131 -8.22 -13.42 -1.10
CA ILE A 131 -7.83 -14.77 -1.48
C ILE A 131 -8.36 -15.11 -2.88
N ASP A 132 -7.45 -15.48 -3.77
CA ASP A 132 -7.78 -16.10 -5.04
C ASP A 132 -7.51 -17.61 -4.96
N VAL A 133 -8.46 -18.42 -5.44
CA VAL A 133 -8.38 -19.88 -5.35
C VAL A 133 -8.07 -20.44 -6.73
N ARG A 134 -6.86 -20.98 -6.88
CA ARG A 134 -6.40 -21.63 -8.10
C ARG A 134 -6.90 -23.07 -8.17
N TYR A 135 -7.78 -23.32 -9.12
CA TYR A 135 -8.27 -24.67 -9.44
C TYR A 135 -7.23 -25.48 -10.23
N PRO A 136 -7.18 -26.81 -10.04
CA PRO A 136 -6.36 -27.68 -10.88
C PRO A 136 -6.85 -27.65 -12.33
N LYS A 137 -5.92 -27.62 -13.29
CA LYS A 137 -6.27 -27.56 -14.73
C LYS A 137 -6.95 -28.83 -15.23
N ARG A 138 -6.64 -29.99 -14.65
CA ARG A 138 -7.16 -31.32 -15.01
C ARG A 138 -7.16 -32.21 -13.77
N LEU A 139 -8.02 -33.22 -13.80
CA LEU A 139 -8.09 -34.31 -12.82
C LEU A 139 -8.20 -35.63 -13.55
N THR A 140 -7.54 -36.67 -13.05
CA THR A 140 -7.71 -38.04 -13.55
C THR A 140 -9.07 -38.60 -13.14
N GLU A 141 -9.55 -39.64 -13.82
CA GLU A 141 -10.82 -40.27 -13.44
C GLU A 141 -10.79 -40.85 -12.02
N ALA A 142 -9.64 -41.40 -11.60
CA ALA A 142 -9.45 -41.84 -10.22
C ALA A 142 -9.59 -40.69 -9.20
N GLN A 143 -8.97 -39.53 -9.47
CA GLN A 143 -9.10 -38.35 -8.61
C GLN A 143 -10.54 -37.84 -8.57
N LYS A 144 -11.24 -37.81 -9.70
CA LYS A 144 -12.66 -37.41 -9.74
C LYS A 144 -13.54 -38.38 -8.96
N TYR A 145 -13.30 -39.68 -9.06
CA TYR A 145 -14.01 -40.69 -8.28
C TYR A 145 -13.85 -40.45 -6.77
N GLU A 146 -12.62 -40.25 -6.32
CA GLU A 146 -12.31 -39.95 -4.92
C GLU A 146 -12.96 -38.65 -4.44
N LEU A 147 -12.91 -37.59 -5.25
CA LEU A 147 -13.57 -36.32 -4.91
C LEU A 147 -15.09 -36.45 -4.82
N ARG A 148 -15.73 -37.22 -5.71
CA ARG A 148 -17.18 -37.50 -5.60
C ARG A 148 -17.50 -38.27 -4.33
N ARG A 149 -16.67 -39.25 -3.95
CA ARG A 149 -16.86 -40.03 -2.72
C ARG A 149 -16.76 -39.16 -1.46
N VAL A 150 -15.79 -38.24 -1.41
CA VAL A 150 -15.52 -37.41 -0.23
C VAL A 150 -16.43 -36.17 -0.16
N LEU A 151 -16.60 -35.45 -1.28
CA LEU A 151 -17.29 -34.16 -1.31
C LEU A 151 -18.73 -34.26 -1.81
N GLY A 152 -19.11 -35.34 -2.50
CA GLY A 152 -20.46 -35.54 -3.04
C GLY A 152 -21.46 -36.07 -2.01
N GLY A 153 -21.24 -35.80 -0.72
CA GLY A 153 -21.93 -36.41 0.43
C GLY A 153 -23.41 -36.70 0.18
N ASN A 154 -23.86 -37.89 0.61
CA ASN A 154 -25.21 -38.43 0.44
C ASN A 154 -26.29 -37.33 0.46
N SER A 155 -26.73 -36.94 -0.73
CA SER A 155 -28.03 -36.31 -0.93
C SER A 155 -29.10 -37.40 -0.99
#